data_AF-A0A5K4EF77-F1
#
_entry.id   AF-A0A5K4EF77-F1
#
_cell.length_a   1.000
_cell.length_b   1.000
_cell.length_c   1.000
_cell.angle_alpha   90.00
_cell.angle_beta   90.00
_cell.angle_gamma   90.00
#
_symmetry.space_group_name_H-M   'P 1'
#
loop_
_entity.id
_entity.type
_entity.pdbx_description
1 polymer ?
#
loop_
_entity_poly.entity_id
_entity_poly.type
_entity_poly.pdbx_seq_one_letter_code
_entity_poly.pdbx_strand_id
1 'polypeptide(L)'
;MLKYYHVMKAIFNIFLSAMLCSLDKDLKSIDIILASTSPRRKEILGNIGLQFSSICPDVEESLPSENFQSIPAHIEAIAKLKVDAVVNTLDISERNYVVIGADTMVCFEGCIFGKPSSHVDAVNILI
;
A
#
# COMPACT_ATOMS: atom_id res chain seq x y z
N MET A 1 -24.25 -40.88 -22.10
CA MET A 1 -24.26 -39.90 -20.98
C MET A 1 -22.85 -39.62 -20.43
N LEU A 2 -22.05 -40.63 -20.04
CA LEU A 2 -20.67 -40.42 -19.52
C LEU A 2 -19.73 -39.64 -20.48
N LYS A 3 -19.74 -39.95 -21.79
CA LYS A 3 -18.91 -39.25 -22.78
C LYS A 3 -19.20 -37.74 -22.84
N TYR A 4 -20.47 -37.36 -22.73
CA TYR A 4 -20.89 -35.94 -22.71
C TYR A 4 -20.39 -35.22 -21.46
N TYR A 5 -20.44 -35.89 -20.30
CA TYR A 5 -19.93 -35.34 -19.04
C TYR A 5 -18.41 -35.09 -19.10
N HIS A 6 -17.63 -36.02 -19.67
CA HIS A 6 -16.19 -35.84 -19.83
C HIS A 6 -15.84 -34.69 -20.78
N VAL A 7 -16.59 -34.54 -21.88
CA VAL A 7 -16.41 -33.42 -22.82
C VAL A 7 -16.74 -32.09 -22.15
N MET A 8 -17.86 -31.99 -21.42
CA MET A 8 -18.22 -30.76 -20.70
C MET A 8 -17.22 -30.41 -19.59
N LYS A 9 -16.71 -31.38 -18.84
CA LYS A 9 -15.69 -31.16 -17.80
C LYS A 9 -14.37 -30.69 -18.39
N ALA A 10 -13.97 -31.24 -19.54
CA ALA A 10 -12.78 -30.78 -20.26
C ALA A 10 -12.93 -29.34 -20.75
N ILE A 11 -14.07 -28.99 -21.35
CA ILE A 11 -14.37 -27.62 -21.80
C ILE A 11 -14.36 -26.64 -20.62
N PHE A 12 -15.01 -26.98 -19.51
CA PHE A 12 -15.02 -26.15 -18.30
C PHE A 12 -13.60 -25.91 -17.75
N ASN A 13 -12.78 -26.95 -17.67
CA ASN A 13 -11.40 -26.82 -17.20
C ASN A 13 -10.53 -25.99 -18.15
N ILE A 14 -10.72 -26.10 -19.47
CA ILE A 14 -10.01 -25.27 -20.45
C ILE A 14 -10.41 -23.79 -20.28
N PHE A 15 -11.71 -23.51 -20.14
CA PHE A 15 -12.20 -22.15 -19.91
C PHE A 15 -11.69 -21.57 -18.59
N LEU A 16 -11.76 -22.34 -17.50
CA LEU A 16 -11.28 -21.91 -16.20
C LEU A 16 -9.76 -21.67 -16.23
N SER A 17 -9.00 -22.56 -16.86
CA SER A 17 -7.56 -22.39 -17.02
C SER A 17 -7.20 -21.18 -17.88
N ALA A 18 -7.94 -20.91 -18.96
CA ALA A 18 -7.73 -19.75 -19.80
C ALA A 18 -8.07 -18.45 -19.07
N MET A 19 -9.17 -18.43 -18.31
CA MET A 19 -9.57 -17.29 -17.49
C MET A 19 -8.54 -17.01 -16.39
N LEU A 20 -8.09 -18.04 -15.68
CA LEU A 20 -7.05 -17.93 -14.65
C LEU A 20 -5.70 -17.49 -15.25
N CYS A 21 -5.36 -17.96 -16.46
CA CYS A 21 -4.15 -17.54 -17.17
C CYS A 21 -4.22 -16.09 -17.66
N SER A 22 -5.41 -15.62 -18.07
CA SER A 22 -5.64 -14.20 -18.40
C SER A 22 -5.50 -13.33 -17.16
N LEU A 23 -6.15 -13.70 -16.06
CA LEU A 23 -6.02 -12.99 -14.77
C LEU A 23 -4.57 -12.98 -14.29
N ASP A 24 -3.84 -14.10 -14.38
CA ASP A 24 -2.42 -14.17 -14.00
C ASP A 24 -1.54 -13.26 -14.86
N LYS A 25 -1.85 -13.11 -16.17
CA LYS A 25 -1.17 -12.13 -17.04
C LYS A 25 -1.49 -10.69 -16.64
N ASP A 26 -2.76 -10.39 -16.38
CA ASP A 26 -3.20 -9.04 -16.00
C ASP A 26 -2.60 -8.64 -14.64
N LEU A 27 -2.59 -9.55 -13.66
CA LEU A 27 -1.96 -9.33 -12.37
C LEU A 27 -0.42 -9.25 -12.44
N LYS A 28 0.24 -10.01 -13.33
CA LYS A 28 1.69 -9.89 -13.57
C LYS A 28 2.09 -8.59 -14.28
N SER A 29 1.14 -7.89 -14.88
CA SER A 29 1.38 -6.61 -15.56
C SER A 29 1.33 -5.39 -14.63
N ILE A 30 0.95 -5.59 -13.36
CA ILE A 30 0.80 -4.54 -12.37
C ILE A 30 1.98 -4.56 -11.42
N ASP A 31 2.79 -3.51 -11.46
CA ASP A 31 3.90 -3.34 -10.53
C ASP A 31 3.39 -2.71 -9.22
N ILE A 32 3.61 -3.41 -8.10
CA ILE A 32 3.24 -2.92 -6.78
C ILE A 32 4.41 -2.14 -6.19
N ILE A 33 4.15 -0.91 -5.75
CA ILE A 33 5.15 0.00 -5.20
C ILE A 33 4.74 0.43 -3.79
N LEU A 34 5.62 0.24 -2.82
CA LEU A 34 5.50 0.82 -1.48
C LEU A 34 6.16 2.20 -1.44
N ALA A 35 5.35 3.25 -1.31
CA ALA A 35 5.78 4.63 -1.10
C ALA A 35 6.19 4.88 0.36
N SER A 36 7.17 4.12 0.86
CA SER A 36 7.65 4.25 2.24
C SER A 36 9.08 3.77 2.42
N THR A 37 9.85 4.47 3.25
CA THR A 37 11.18 4.06 3.71
C THR A 37 11.14 3.18 4.97
N SER A 38 9.97 3.02 5.60
CA SER A 38 9.82 2.30 6.88
C SER A 38 10.15 0.81 6.75
N PRO A 39 11.14 0.28 7.49
CA PRO A 39 11.45 -1.16 7.50
C PRO A 39 10.27 -2.01 7.96
N ARG A 40 9.50 -1.55 8.96
CA ARG A 40 8.31 -2.24 9.46
C ARG A 40 7.22 -2.39 8.39
N ARG A 41 7.01 -1.39 7.53
CA ARG A 41 5.99 -1.48 6.46
C ARG A 41 6.40 -2.46 5.37
N LYS A 42 7.71 -2.51 5.05
CA LYS A 42 8.26 -3.52 4.14
C LYS A 42 8.07 -4.93 4.70
N GLU A 43 8.35 -5.11 5.98
CA GLU A 43 8.16 -6.39 6.66
C GLU A 43 6.68 -6.83 6.65
N ILE A 44 5.75 -5.93 7.01
CA ILE A 44 4.31 -6.24 7.01
C ILE A 44 3.83 -6.69 5.63
N LEU A 45 4.14 -5.93 4.56
CA LEU A 45 3.74 -6.31 3.21
C LEU A 45 4.44 -7.60 2.73
N GLY A 46 5.71 -7.77 3.07
CA GLY A 46 6.47 -8.98 2.74
C GLY A 46 5.90 -10.23 3.43
N ASN A 47 5.48 -10.12 4.69
CA ASN A 47 4.87 -11.22 5.45
C ASN A 47 3.51 -11.66 4.88
N ILE A 48 2.84 -10.80 4.11
CA ILE A 48 1.59 -11.13 3.39
C ILE A 48 1.89 -11.84 2.05
N GLY A 49 3.16 -11.95 1.65
CA GLY A 49 3.58 -12.60 0.41
C GLY A 49 3.46 -11.71 -0.83
N LEU A 50 3.28 -10.41 -0.66
CA LEU A 50 3.25 -9.44 -1.76
C LEU A 50 4.65 -9.26 -2.35
N GLN A 51 4.76 -9.33 -3.67
CA GLN A 51 5.93 -8.91 -4.41
C GLN A 51 5.78 -7.43 -4.74
N PHE A 52 6.70 -6.59 -4.24
CA PHE A 52 6.65 -5.15 -4.44
C PHE A 52 8.06 -4.55 -4.46
N SER A 53 8.20 -3.40 -5.10
CA SER A 53 9.37 -2.53 -4.95
C SER A 53 9.06 -1.40 -3.97
N SER A 54 10.08 -0.73 -3.46
CA SER A 54 9.89 0.39 -2.52
C SER A 54 10.60 1.62 -3.05
N ILE A 55 9.87 2.73 -3.07
CA ILE A 55 10.38 4.04 -3.48
C ILE A 55 10.27 4.98 -2.28
N CYS A 56 11.33 5.77 -2.05
CA CYS A 56 11.32 6.82 -1.05
C CYS A 56 10.43 7.97 -1.56
N PRO A 57 9.34 8.33 -0.84
CA PRO A 57 8.58 9.52 -1.20
C PRO A 57 9.42 10.76 -0.86
N ASP A 58 9.83 11.51 -1.88
CA ASP A 58 10.57 12.76 -1.74
C ASP A 58 9.59 13.94 -1.60
N VAL A 59 9.01 14.08 -0.41
CA VAL A 59 8.03 15.12 -0.10
C VAL A 59 8.12 15.54 1.35
N GLU A 60 7.92 16.84 1.58
CA GLU A 60 7.82 17.38 2.92
C GLU A 60 6.45 17.03 3.53
N GLU A 61 6.47 16.43 4.73
CA GLU A 61 5.26 15.95 5.41
C GLU A 61 4.56 17.05 6.25
N SER A 62 4.82 18.32 5.95
CA SER A 62 4.34 19.47 6.73
C SER A 62 2.93 19.88 6.32
N LEU A 63 1.94 19.12 6.80
CA LEU A 63 0.53 19.51 6.74
C LEU A 63 0.09 20.02 8.12
N PRO A 64 -0.39 21.27 8.25
CA PRO A 64 -0.92 21.76 9.51
C PRO A 64 -2.18 20.99 9.91
N SER A 65 -2.18 20.35 11.09
CA SER A 65 -3.30 19.52 11.55
C SER A 65 -4.61 20.30 11.71
N GLU A 66 -4.51 21.61 11.96
CA GLU A 66 -5.62 22.56 12.06
C GLU A 66 -6.44 22.73 10.78
N ASN A 67 -5.87 22.36 9.62
CA ASN A 67 -6.56 22.41 8.34
C ASN A 67 -7.52 21.23 8.12
N PHE A 68 -7.56 20.26 9.04
CA PHE A 68 -8.32 19.03 8.89
C PHE A 68 -9.41 18.92 9.95
N GLN A 69 -10.57 18.41 9.53
CA GLN A 69 -11.73 18.23 10.41
C GLN A 69 -11.50 17.16 11.49
N SER A 70 -10.51 16.29 11.30
CA SER A 70 -10.19 15.19 12.23
C SER A 70 -8.76 14.68 12.03
N ILE A 71 -8.23 14.01 13.05
CA ILE A 71 -6.90 13.35 12.99
C ILE A 71 -6.84 12.29 11.87
N PRO A 72 -7.87 11.41 11.68
CA PRO A 72 -7.89 10.48 10.55
C PRO A 72 -7.79 11.17 9.18
N ALA A 73 -8.48 12.30 8.98
CA ALA A 73 -8.39 13.04 7.72
C ALA A 73 -6.99 13.62 7.50
N HIS A 74 -6.36 14.11 8.58
CA HIS A 74 -5.00 14.63 8.52
C HIS A 74 -3.98 13.55 8.14
N ILE A 75 -4.02 12.39 8.79
CA ILE A 75 -3.07 11.30 8.52
C ILE A 75 -3.27 10.68 7.13
N GLU A 76 -4.51 10.59 6.66
CA GLU A 76 -4.82 10.15 5.31
C GLU A 76 -4.24 11.11 4.27
N ALA A 77 -4.32 12.42 4.51
CA ALA A 77 -3.72 13.42 3.63
C ALA A 77 -2.18 13.29 3.56
N ILE A 78 -1.51 13.05 4.69
CA ILE A 78 -0.05 12.79 4.70
C ILE A 78 0.28 11.51 3.93
N ALA A 79 -0.46 10.42 4.17
CA ALA A 79 -0.26 9.17 3.44
C ALA A 79 -0.45 9.37 1.92
N LYS A 80 -1.47 10.15 1.53
CA LYS A 80 -1.74 10.50 0.14
C LYS A 80 -0.63 11.35 -0.48
N LEU A 81 -0.09 12.35 0.23
CA LEU A 81 1.05 13.14 -0.26
C LEU A 81 2.24 12.25 -0.63
N LYS A 82 2.54 11.24 0.18
CA LYS A 82 3.62 10.27 -0.10
C LYS A 82 3.35 9.45 -1.35
N VAL A 83 2.11 9.00 -1.53
CA VAL A 83 1.68 8.29 -2.74
C VAL A 83 1.84 9.18 -3.97
N ASP A 84 1.29 10.39 -3.91
CA ASP A 84 1.30 11.32 -5.04
C ASP A 84 2.74 11.70 -5.45
N ALA A 85 3.63 11.90 -4.47
CA ALA A 85 5.05 12.13 -4.72
C ALA A 85 5.71 11.00 -5.52
N VAL A 86 5.39 9.74 -5.19
CA VAL A 86 5.90 8.59 -5.94
C VAL A 86 5.22 8.47 -7.30
N VAL A 87 3.90 8.61 -7.38
CA VAL A 87 3.14 8.53 -8.64
C VAL A 87 3.68 9.51 -9.68
N ASN A 88 4.04 10.73 -9.27
CA ASN A 88 4.59 11.75 -10.16
C ASN A 88 5.97 11.38 -10.77
N THR A 89 6.63 10.34 -10.26
CA THR A 89 7.91 9.84 -10.79
C THR A 89 7.76 8.65 -11.73
N LEU A 90 6.56 8.07 -11.85
CA LEU A 90 6.31 6.84 -12.61
C LEU A 90 5.94 7.14 -14.06
N ASP A 91 6.50 6.37 -14.99
CA ASP A 91 6.06 6.36 -16.37
C ASP A 91 4.89 5.38 -16.55
N ILE A 92 3.69 5.95 -16.67
CA ILE A 92 2.43 5.23 -16.82
C ILE A 92 2.11 4.86 -18.28
N SER A 93 2.97 5.18 -19.24
CA SER A 93 2.72 4.87 -20.66
C SER A 93 2.96 3.40 -20.98
N GLU A 94 3.85 2.73 -20.25
CA GLU A 94 4.26 1.34 -20.52
C GLU A 94 3.71 0.33 -19.50
N ARG A 95 3.34 0.76 -18.29
CA ARG A 95 2.97 -0.13 -17.19
C ARG A 95 1.86 0.40 -16.31
N ASN A 96 1.15 -0.54 -15.69
CA ASN A 96 0.19 -0.25 -14.63
C ASN A 96 0.88 -0.38 -13.28
N TYR A 97 0.55 0.52 -12.36
CA TYR A 97 1.11 0.52 -11.01
C TYR A 97 0.02 0.53 -9.95
N VAL A 98 0.30 -0.14 -8.84
CA VAL A 98 -0.43 0.06 -7.58
C VAL A 98 0.55 0.64 -6.58
N VAL A 99 0.33 1.90 -6.20
CA VAL A 99 1.17 2.60 -5.22
C VAL A 99 0.49 2.56 -3.86
N ILE A 100 1.16 1.97 -2.88
CA ILE A 100 0.70 1.81 -1.50
C ILE A 100 1.45 2.83 -0.63
N GLY A 101 0.71 3.74 -0.02
CA GLY A 101 1.21 4.64 1.01
C GLY A 101 0.51 4.40 2.34
N ALA A 102 1.22 4.65 3.43
CA ALA A 102 0.66 4.60 4.77
C ALA A 102 1.42 5.55 5.68
N ASP A 103 0.70 6.15 6.62
CA ASP A 103 1.28 6.94 7.68
C ASP A 103 0.78 6.51 9.05
N THR A 104 1.42 6.94 10.13
CA THR A 104 1.10 6.47 11.49
C THR A 104 1.29 7.59 12.50
N MET A 105 0.24 7.87 13.28
CA MET A 105 0.26 8.82 14.39
C MET A 105 -0.16 8.08 15.67
N VAL A 106 0.42 8.50 16.78
CA VAL A 106 0.02 8.06 18.11
C VAL A 106 -0.85 9.16 18.71
N CYS A 107 -2.02 8.79 19.23
CA CYS A 107 -2.93 9.73 19.88
C CYS A 107 -3.33 9.17 21.24
N PHE A 108 -3.28 10.02 22.26
CA PHE A 108 -3.74 9.69 23.61
C PHE A 108 -4.45 10.91 24.21
N GLU A 109 -5.64 10.70 24.78
CA GLU A 109 -6.49 11.75 25.36
C GLU A 109 -6.73 12.99 24.46
N GLY A 110 -6.80 12.78 23.14
CA GLY A 110 -7.00 13.86 22.17
C GLY A 110 -5.73 14.62 21.78
N CYS A 111 -4.58 14.26 22.34
CA CYS A 111 -3.28 14.81 21.97
C CYS A 111 -2.59 13.91 20.93
N ILE A 112 -1.98 14.54 19.92
CA ILE A 112 -1.13 13.86 18.93
C ILE A 112 0.30 13.82 19.47
N PHE A 113 0.89 12.64 19.49
CA PHE A 113 2.27 12.42 19.87
C PHE A 113 3.13 12.25 18.61
N GLY A 114 4.05 13.20 18.42
CA GLY A 114 5.05 13.14 17.38
C GLY A 114 6.18 12.16 17.70
N LYS A 115 7.23 12.17 16.87
CA LYS A 115 8.49 11.48 17.22
C LYS A 115 9.09 12.17 18.44
N PRO A 116 9.58 11.42 19.44
CA PRO A 116 10.20 12.03 20.59
C PRO A 116 11.43 12.85 20.17
N SER A 117 11.51 14.06 20.68
CA SER A 117 12.61 15.00 20.44
C SER A 117 13.87 14.65 21.24
N SER A 118 13.73 13.88 22.31
CA SER A 118 14.83 13.43 23.19
C SER A 118 14.51 12.10 23.85
N HIS A 119 15.51 11.46 24.48
CA HIS A 119 15.29 10.26 25.27
C HIS A 119 14.32 10.50 26.44
N VAL A 120 14.43 11.64 27.12
CA VAL A 120 13.53 12.02 28.22
C VAL A 120 12.10 12.18 27.69
N ASP A 121 11.94 12.83 26.55
CA ASP A 121 10.65 12.96 25.87
C ASP A 121 10.09 11.58 25.49
N ALA A 122 10.92 10.68 24.95
CA ALA A 122 10.51 9.31 24.65
C ALA A 122 10.02 8.54 25.89
N VAL A 123 10.68 8.72 27.04
CA VAL A 123 10.24 8.13 28.31
C VAL A 123 8.92 8.74 28.77
N ASN A 124 8.77 10.07 28.67
CA ASN A 124 7.52 10.76 29.02
C ASN A 124 6.34 10.34 28.13
N ILE A 125 6.57 9.99 26.86
CA ILE A 125 5.51 9.45 25.97
C ILE A 125 5.05 8.05 26.43
N LEU A 126 5.87 7.30 27.18
CA LEU A 126 5.57 5.93 27.60
C LEU A 126 4.93 5.81 28.99
N ILE A 127 4.94 6.87 29.80
CA ILE A 127 4.45 6.89 31.19
C ILE A 127 3.14 7.67 31.26
#